data_AF-A0A5K1F7A2-F1
#
_entry.id   AF-A0A5K1F7A2-F1
#
_cell.length_a   1.000
_cell.length_b   1.000
_cell.length_c   1.000
_cell.angle_alpha   90.00
_cell.angle_beta   90.00
_cell.angle_gamma   90.00
#
_symmetry.space_group_name_H-M   'P 1'
#
loop_
_entity.id
_entity.type
_entity.pdbx_description
1 polymer ?
#
loop_
_entity_poly.entity_id
_entity_poly.type
_entity_poly.pdbx_seq_one_letter_code
_entity_poly.pdbx_strand_id
1 'polypeptide(L)' 'EPGASEASIRNLPPSAIGDPSNLDAMGLLGANKGRPMQGIVEQVRDGSTIRVYLLPEFQFVQVFVAGIQ' A
#
# COMPACT_ATOMS: atom_id res chain seq x y z
N GLU A 1 9.45 -4.05 29.00
CA GLU A 1 9.36 -3.71 27.57
C GLU A 1 8.19 -4.45 26.96
N PRO A 2 7.51 -3.92 25.93
CA PRO A 2 6.40 -4.63 25.29
C PRO A 2 6.87 -5.99 24.78
N GLY A 3 6.03 -7.02 24.91
CA GLY A 3 6.32 -8.33 24.35
C GLY A 3 6.35 -8.30 22.81
N ALA A 4 6.98 -9.28 22.16
CA ALA A 4 7.04 -9.36 20.70
C ALA A 4 5.64 -9.29 20.04
N SER A 5 4.63 -9.87 20.68
CA SER A 5 3.23 -9.81 20.22
C SER A 5 2.66 -8.39 20.28
N GLU A 6 2.92 -7.65 21.36
CA GLU A 6 2.46 -6.26 21.53
C GLU A 6 3.17 -5.34 20.54
N ALA A 7 4.47 -5.56 20.31
CA ALA A 7 5.25 -4.82 19.31
C ALA A 7 4.82 -5.13 17.85
N SER A 8 4.11 -6.24 17.63
CA SER A 8 3.63 -6.64 16.31
C SER A 8 2.24 -6.10 15.97
N ILE A 9 1.52 -5.49 16.92
CA ILE A 9 0.20 -4.90 16.66
C ILE A 9 0.41 -3.62 15.84
N ARG A 10 -0.15 -3.58 14.63
CA ARG A 10 -0.12 -2.40 13.75
C ARG A 10 -1.53 -1.88 13.52
N ASN A 11 -1.71 -0.59 13.78
CA ASN A 11 -2.91 0.14 13.34
C ASN A 11 -2.73 0.45 11.86
N LEU A 12 -3.41 -0.32 11.01
CA LEU A 12 -3.29 -0.15 9.56
C LEU A 12 -4.11 1.07 9.10
N PRO A 13 -3.59 1.85 8.14
CA PRO A 13 -4.35 2.92 7.54
C PRO A 13 -5.52 2.36 6.70
N PRO A 14 -6.55 3.19 6.45
CA PRO A 14 -7.64 2.85 5.53
C PRO A 14 -7.12 2.38 4.16
N SER A 15 -7.78 1.39 3.55
CA SER A 15 -7.38 0.83 2.26
C SER A 15 -8.44 1.06 1.19
N ALA A 16 -8.01 1.33 -0.05
CA ALA A 16 -8.90 1.39 -1.21
C ALA A 16 -9.43 0.02 -1.65
N ILE A 17 -8.91 -1.08 -1.10
CA ILE A 17 -9.31 -2.43 -1.52
C ILE A 17 -10.72 -2.70 -0.98
N GLY A 18 -11.69 -2.78 -1.89
CA GLY A 18 -13.10 -3.03 -1.58
C GLY A 18 -13.96 -1.77 -1.59
N ASP A 19 -13.43 -0.64 -1.10
CA ASP A 19 -14.09 0.66 -1.13
C ASP A 19 -13.08 1.78 -1.47
N PRO A 20 -13.16 2.39 -2.67
CA PRO A 20 -12.21 3.41 -3.10
C PRO A 20 -12.34 4.73 -2.32
N SER A 21 -13.45 4.96 -1.60
CA SER A 21 -13.62 6.18 -0.80
C SER A 21 -12.72 6.22 0.45
N ASN A 22 -12.15 5.07 0.84
CA ASN A 22 -11.27 4.93 1.99
C ASN A 22 -9.79 5.28 1.69
N LEU A 23 -9.46 5.84 0.52
CA LEU A 23 -8.08 6.23 0.21
C LEU A 23 -8.03 7.62 -0.41
N ASP A 24 -7.25 8.52 0.19
CA ASP A 24 -6.85 9.77 -0.45
C ASP A 24 -5.74 9.52 -1.50
N ALA A 25 -6.16 9.04 -2.67
CA ALA A 25 -5.24 8.74 -3.76
C ALA A 25 -4.51 9.98 -4.28
N MET A 26 -5.15 11.15 -4.26
CA MET A 26 -4.56 12.39 -4.77
C MET A 26 -3.52 12.96 -3.81
N GLY A 27 -3.77 12.91 -2.51
CA GLY A 27 -2.77 13.23 -1.48
C GLY A 27 -1.57 12.30 -1.56
N LEU A 28 -1.80 10.98 -1.69
CA LEU A 28 -0.72 9.99 -1.84
C LEU A 28 0.13 10.27 -3.08
N LEU A 29 -0.50 10.59 -4.21
CA LEU A 29 0.19 10.95 -5.45
C LEU A 29 0.98 12.26 -5.28
N GLY A 30 0.36 13.31 -4.75
CA GLY A 30 1.00 14.61 -4.56
C GLY A 30 2.26 14.55 -3.69
N ALA A 31 2.25 13.72 -2.64
CA ALA A 31 3.38 13.56 -1.73
C ALA A 31 4.53 12.72 -2.30
N ASN A 32 4.24 11.75 -3.19
CA ASN A 32 5.20 10.70 -3.56
C ASN A 32 5.55 10.61 -5.04
N LYS A 33 4.87 11.35 -5.93
CA LYS A 33 5.11 11.28 -7.38
C LYS A 33 6.59 11.49 -7.71
N GLY A 34 7.13 10.59 -8.55
CA GLY A 34 8.52 10.65 -9.02
C GLY A 34 9.56 10.16 -8.00
N ARG A 35 9.14 9.66 -6.83
CA ARG A 35 10.04 9.13 -5.80
C ARG A 35 9.87 7.60 -5.70
N PRO A 36 10.97 6.83 -5.63
CA PRO A 36 10.89 5.42 -5.29
C PRO A 36 10.29 5.25 -3.89
N MET A 37 9.39 4.28 -3.74
CA MET A 37 8.82 3.88 -2.46
C MET A 37 9.12 2.41 -2.21
N GLN A 38 9.42 2.07 -0.96
CA GLN A 38 9.55 0.69 -0.54
C GLN A 38 8.15 0.12 -0.29
N GLY A 39 7.96 -1.15 -0.64
CA GLY A 39 6.72 -1.85 -0.38
C GLY A 39 6.90 -3.34 -0.33
N ILE A 40 5.96 -4.01 0.34
CA ILE A 40 5.90 -5.47 0.45
C ILE A 40 4.77 -5.93 -0.47
N VAL A 41 5.09 -6.80 -1.42
CA VAL A 41 4.06 -7.42 -2.28
C VAL A 41 3.30 -8.43 -1.45
N GLU A 42 2.02 -8.16 -1.24
CA GLU A 42 1.12 -9.04 -0.49
C GLU A 42 0.46 -10.07 -1.41
N GLN A 43 0.05 -9.62 -2.61
CA GLN A 43 -0.66 -10.47 -3.56
C GLN A 43 -0.31 -10.07 -4.99
N VAL A 44 -0.09 -11.06 -5.85
CA VAL A 44 -0.05 -10.91 -7.30
C VAL A 44 -1.41 -11.30 -7.85
N ARG A 45 -2.13 -10.36 -8.48
CA ARG A 45 -3.44 -10.64 -9.09
C ARG A 45 -3.25 -11.21 -10.49
N ASP A 46 -2.39 -10.58 -11.27
CA ASP A 46 -2.03 -10.95 -12.64
C ASP A 46 -0.65 -10.34 -12.99
N GLY A 47 -0.20 -10.47 -14.24
CA GLY A 47 1.16 -10.05 -14.66
C GLY A 47 1.42 -8.55 -14.59
N SER A 48 0.38 -7.72 -14.52
CA SER A 48 0.48 -6.25 -14.51
C SER A 48 -0.21 -5.61 -13.31
N THR A 49 -0.88 -6.39 -12.45
CA THR A 49 -1.60 -5.94 -11.27
C THR A 49 -1.13 -6.64 -10.00
N ILE A 50 -0.63 -5.86 -9.03
CA ILE A 50 -0.19 -6.35 -7.72
C ILE A 50 -0.84 -5.57 -6.59
N ARG A 51 -0.93 -6.17 -5.40
CA ARG A 51 -1.34 -5.50 -4.16
C ARG A 51 -0.16 -5.41 -3.21
N VAL A 52 0.05 -4.22 -2.66
CA VAL A 52 1.29 -3.86 -1.96
C VAL A 52 0.96 -3.12 -0.69
N TYR A 53 1.68 -3.42 0.39
CA TYR A 53 1.80 -2.55 1.56
C TYR A 53 2.95 -1.58 1.33
N LEU A 54 2.65 -0.29 1.16
CA LEU A 54 3.66 0.75 1.05
C LEU A 54 4.22 1.10 2.44
N LEU A 55 5.54 1.22 2.53
CA LEU A 55 6.25 1.52 3.77
C LEU A 55 6.54 3.02 3.90
N PRO A 56 6.62 3.54 5.14
CA PRO A 56 6.53 2.81 6.42
C PRO A 56 5.11 2.66 6.99
N GLU A 57 4.09 3.35 6.45
CA GLU A 57 2.75 3.41 7.04
C GLU A 57 1.89 2.15 6.82
N PHE A 58 2.37 1.18 6.04
CA PHE A 58 1.60 -0.01 5.64
C PHE A 58 0.31 0.36 4.89
N GLN A 59 0.37 1.36 4.03
CA GLN A 59 -0.74 1.75 3.16
C GLN A 59 -1.03 0.64 2.14
N PHE A 60 -2.19 0.00 2.22
CA PHE A 60 -2.56 -1.13 1.36
C PHE A 60 -3.24 -0.66 0.08
N VAL A 61 -2.56 -0.84 -1.06
CA VAL A 61 -2.98 -0.34 -2.38
C VAL A 61 -2.90 -1.41 -3.46
N GLN A 62 -3.69 -1.23 -4.52
CA GLN A 62 -3.53 -1.96 -5.78
C GLN A 62 -2.70 -1.11 -6.74
N VAL A 63 -1.63 -1.69 -7.26
CA VAL A 63 -0.71 -1.05 -8.21
C VAL A 63 -0.90 -1.71 -9.57
N PHE A 64 -1.00 -0.86 -10.59
CA PHE A 64 -0.97 -1.24 -11.99
C PHE A 64 0.38 -0.82 -12.57
N VAL A 65 1.03 -1.74 -13.28
CA VAL A 65 2.27 -1.42 -14.00
C VAL A 65 1.93 -0.50 -15.16
N ALA A 66 2.49 0.71 -15.16
CA ALA A 66 2.25 1.67 -16.23
C ALA A 66 2.93 1.22 -17.54
N GLY A 67 2.29 1.50 -18.68
CA GLY A 67 2.85 1.25 -20.01
C GLY A 67 2.67 -0.17 -20.55
N ILE A 68 1.95 -1.04 -19.85
CA ILE A 68 1.59 -2.40 -20.31
C ILE A 68 0.10 -2.69 -20.06
N GLN A 69 -0.36 -3.86 -20.53
CA GLN A 69 -1.67 -4.45 -20.18
C GLN A 69 -1.51 -5.92 -19.80
#